data_AF-A0A537PVA9-F1
#
_entry.id   AF-A0A537PVA9-F1
#
_cell.length_a   1.000
_cell.length_b   1.000
_cell.length_c   1.000
_cell.angle_alpha   90.00
_cell.angle_beta   90.00
_cell.angle_gamma   90.00
#
_symmetry.space_group_name_H-M   'P 1'
#
loop_
_entity.id
_entity.type
_entity.pdbx_description
1 polymer ?
#
loop_
_entity_poly.entity_id
_entity_poly.type
_entity_poly.pdbx_seq_one_letter_code
_entity_poly.pdbx_strand_id
1 'polypeptide(L)'
;MSATRTVQPDARLRTFANHEAMARGVGHWLLGVLEVRGGTCAVCLSGGSTPRRLYEVLAVPPLVTRFPWDDVHWFWGDERFVPSDHPDSNFRMVDEALLSIAPVPRENIHSIPTEGLPLAEAAAAYETALKRFYGEDRLDRARPLFDLTLLGLGEDGHIASLFPDDAALFEHERWVVAVERPGSEPRITLTYPALESSRTVAFLVAGTRKRDVLARARGHDIRRLPDFRAGVSHRHGEAANLEHRDVVLAVADRGDRRQRNAQQRGQPACRVALVGERMRNVEKMHSGVPLTDEDRRPWLNAIARWIDEERGAGRHGIVTCSALKRRYREILIGDRADVGLVYLKGDAPLIARRIATRHEHFMPASLLKSQFEALEEPG
;
A
#
# COMPACT_ATOMS: atom_id res chain seq x y z
N MET A 1 -6.82 36.14 12.91
CA MET A 1 -6.25 34.86 13.38
C MET A 1 -6.66 33.81 12.36
N SER A 2 -5.74 33.47 11.46
CA SER A 2 -6.02 32.60 10.30
C SER A 2 -6.12 31.15 10.75
N ALA A 3 -7.25 30.50 10.48
CA ALA A 3 -7.46 29.09 10.77
C ALA A 3 -6.63 28.25 9.79
N THR A 4 -5.61 27.56 10.30
CA THR A 4 -4.78 26.64 9.52
C THR A 4 -5.62 25.42 9.13
N ARG A 5 -6.12 25.44 7.90
CA ARG A 5 -6.89 24.35 7.28
C ARG A 5 -5.94 23.18 7.02
N THR A 6 -6.09 22.10 7.76
CA THR A 6 -5.29 20.87 7.59
C THR A 6 -5.69 20.19 6.27
N VAL A 7 -4.86 20.26 5.24
CA VAL A 7 -5.08 19.57 3.96
C VAL A 7 -4.59 18.12 4.08
N GLN A 8 -5.48 17.15 3.94
CA GLN A 8 -5.12 15.73 3.89
C GLN A 8 -4.49 15.39 2.53
N PRO A 9 -3.39 14.60 2.46
CA PRO A 9 -2.88 14.06 1.20
C PRO A 9 -3.92 13.13 0.54
N ASP A 10 -4.18 13.34 -0.74
CA ASP A 10 -5.29 12.77 -1.49
C ASP A 10 -4.82 11.53 -2.26
N ALA A 11 -5.08 10.32 -1.74
CA ALA A 11 -4.74 9.07 -2.45
C ALA A 11 -5.67 8.88 -3.66
N ARG A 12 -5.12 8.86 -4.86
CA ARG A 12 -5.87 8.80 -6.13
C ARG A 12 -5.82 7.39 -6.73
N LEU A 13 -6.96 6.71 -6.75
CA LEU A 13 -7.11 5.45 -7.49
C LEU A 13 -7.38 5.74 -8.97
N ARG A 14 -6.56 5.17 -9.85
CA ARG A 14 -6.77 5.13 -11.29
C ARG A 14 -6.91 3.68 -11.74
N THR A 15 -8.04 3.35 -12.35
CA THR A 15 -8.28 2.04 -12.95
C THR A 15 -8.06 2.11 -14.45
N PHE A 16 -7.50 1.05 -15.00
CA PHE A 16 -7.18 0.91 -16.41
C PHE A 16 -7.82 -0.37 -16.96
N ALA A 17 -8.17 -0.32 -18.24
CA ALA A 17 -8.88 -1.41 -18.89
C ALA A 17 -8.05 -2.69 -19.02
N ASN A 18 -6.72 -2.58 -19.02
CA ASN A 18 -5.76 -3.68 -19.08
C ASN A 18 -4.35 -3.20 -18.71
N HIS A 19 -3.39 -4.13 -18.71
CA HIS A 19 -1.99 -3.86 -18.33
C HIS A 19 -1.30 -2.88 -19.30
N GLU A 20 -1.59 -2.95 -20.60
CA GLU A 20 -1.02 -2.06 -21.62
C GLU A 20 -1.48 -0.61 -21.42
N ALA A 21 -2.78 -0.40 -21.22
CA ALA A 21 -3.36 0.90 -20.96
C ALA A 21 -2.81 1.52 -19.67
N MET A 22 -2.58 0.68 -18.64
CA MET A 22 -1.93 1.11 -17.41
C MET A 22 -0.48 1.52 -17.65
N ALA A 23 0.33 0.71 -18.33
CA ALA A 23 1.72 1.02 -18.63
C ALA A 23 1.85 2.36 -19.38
N ARG A 24 1.05 2.59 -20.42
CA ARG A 24 1.02 3.86 -21.16
C ARG A 24 0.54 5.03 -20.32
N GLY A 25 -0.57 4.85 -19.60
CA GLY A 25 -1.13 5.91 -18.76
C GLY A 25 -0.20 6.32 -17.63
N VAL A 26 0.48 5.35 -17.00
CA VAL A 26 1.48 5.60 -15.96
C VAL A 26 2.74 6.21 -16.58
N GLY A 27 3.20 5.77 -17.74
CA GLY A 27 4.35 6.37 -18.43
C GLY A 27 4.15 7.86 -18.75
N HIS A 28 2.98 8.23 -19.27
CA HIS A 28 2.62 9.64 -19.49
C HIS A 28 2.48 10.43 -18.19
N TRP A 29 1.91 9.82 -17.15
CA TRP A 29 1.81 10.46 -15.84
C TRP A 29 3.19 10.70 -15.22
N LEU A 30 4.09 9.73 -15.32
CA LEU A 30 5.45 9.80 -14.81
C LEU A 30 6.22 10.93 -15.51
N LEU A 31 6.14 11.00 -16.84
CA LEU A 31 6.69 12.12 -17.62
C LEU A 31 6.15 13.47 -17.12
N GLY A 32 4.84 13.60 -16.93
CA GLY A 32 4.24 14.85 -16.44
C GLY A 32 4.69 15.23 -15.01
N VAL A 33 4.88 14.24 -14.12
CA VAL A 33 5.43 14.48 -12.77
C VAL A 33 6.85 15.04 -12.85
N LEU A 34 7.70 14.45 -13.71
CA LEU A 34 9.08 14.88 -13.88
C LEU A 34 9.18 16.25 -14.56
N GLU A 35 8.38 16.52 -15.59
CA GLU A 35 8.30 17.82 -16.27
C GLU A 35 7.90 18.93 -15.28
N VAL A 36 6.95 18.67 -14.37
CA VAL A 36 6.54 19.64 -13.33
C VAL A 36 7.61 19.81 -12.26
N ARG A 37 8.30 18.73 -11.88
CA ARG A 37 9.32 18.76 -10.83
C ARG A 37 10.54 19.59 -11.25
N GLY A 38 11.00 19.39 -12.49
CA GLY A 38 12.15 20.05 -13.08
C GLY A 38 13.48 19.77 -12.39
N GLY A 39 14.57 19.84 -13.16
CA GLY A 39 15.92 19.56 -12.67
C GLY A 39 16.08 18.12 -12.19
N THR A 40 17.12 17.88 -11.38
CA THR A 40 17.50 16.55 -10.92
C THR A 40 16.38 15.87 -10.12
N CYS A 41 15.97 14.69 -10.59
CA CYS A 41 14.91 13.86 -10.02
C CYS A 41 15.43 12.47 -9.64
N ALA A 42 15.06 11.98 -8.47
CA ALA A 42 15.33 10.62 -8.01
C ALA A 42 14.09 9.73 -8.14
N VAL A 43 14.21 8.66 -8.92
CA VAL A 43 13.16 7.68 -9.18
C VAL A 43 13.55 6.33 -8.60
N CYS A 44 12.77 5.83 -7.65
CA CYS A 44 12.91 4.50 -7.08
C CYS A 44 12.04 3.49 -7.85
N LEU A 45 12.67 2.48 -8.43
CA LEU A 45 12.10 1.45 -9.28
C LEU A 45 11.70 0.22 -8.49
N SER A 46 10.77 -0.54 -9.05
CA SER A 46 10.34 -1.84 -8.51
C SER A 46 10.49 -2.94 -9.56
N GLY A 47 10.74 -4.15 -9.07
CA GLY A 47 10.78 -5.37 -9.86
C GLY A 47 9.41 -5.90 -10.32
N GLY A 48 9.45 -7.00 -11.07
CA GLY A 48 8.27 -7.77 -11.47
C GLY A 48 7.65 -7.40 -12.81
N SER A 49 6.70 -8.23 -13.25
CA SER A 49 6.11 -8.15 -14.60
C SER A 49 5.21 -6.94 -14.82
N THR A 50 4.65 -6.36 -13.76
CA THR A 50 3.77 -5.19 -13.86
C THR A 50 4.58 -3.91 -14.15
N PRO A 51 5.65 -3.59 -13.40
CA PRO A 51 6.56 -2.51 -13.79
C PRO A 51 7.35 -2.78 -15.07
N ARG A 52 7.73 -4.03 -15.39
CA ARG A 52 8.46 -4.35 -16.64
C ARG A 52 7.79 -3.74 -17.88
N ARG A 53 6.47 -3.89 -17.99
CA ARG A 53 5.75 -3.35 -19.15
C ARG A 53 5.73 -1.81 -19.21
N LEU A 54 5.73 -1.15 -18.05
CA LEU A 54 5.90 0.31 -17.98
C LEU A 54 7.27 0.72 -18.53
N TYR A 55 8.33 0.02 -18.14
CA TYR A 55 9.70 0.28 -18.59
C TYR A 55 9.84 0.12 -20.11
N GLU A 56 9.31 -0.97 -20.67
CA GLU A 56 9.28 -1.18 -22.13
C GLU A 56 8.53 -0.06 -22.89
N VAL A 57 7.49 0.51 -22.28
CA VAL A 57 6.71 1.62 -22.85
C VAL A 57 7.47 2.95 -22.77
N LEU A 58 8.24 3.18 -21.71
CA LEU A 58 9.11 4.35 -21.58
C LEU A 58 10.27 4.32 -22.58
N ALA A 59 10.76 3.13 -22.93
CA ALA A 59 11.88 2.92 -23.84
C ALA A 59 11.54 3.10 -25.34
N VAL A 60 10.30 3.41 -25.70
CA VAL A 60 9.88 3.58 -27.10
C VAL A 60 9.16 4.91 -27.35
N PRO A 61 9.09 5.41 -28.61
CA PRO A 61 8.35 6.62 -28.93
C PRO A 61 6.84 6.52 -28.59
N PRO A 62 6.20 7.63 -28.18
CA PRO A 62 6.78 8.98 -28.09
C PRO A 62 7.43 9.30 -26.74
N LEU A 63 7.44 8.36 -25.78
CA LEU A 63 7.93 8.64 -24.42
C LEU A 63 9.45 8.73 -24.39
N VAL A 64 10.16 7.83 -25.08
CA VAL A 64 11.62 7.81 -25.07
C VAL A 64 12.25 9.11 -25.57
N THR A 65 11.57 9.82 -26.47
CA THR A 65 12.05 11.07 -27.05
C THR A 65 11.74 12.30 -26.19
N ARG A 66 10.85 12.17 -25.21
CA ARG A 66 10.39 13.30 -24.37
C ARG A 66 10.90 13.24 -22.94
N PHE A 67 11.29 12.05 -22.50
CA PHE A 67 11.69 11.83 -21.13
C PHE A 67 13.00 12.58 -20.81
N PRO A 68 13.13 13.25 -19.65
CA PRO A 68 14.32 14.00 -19.28
C PRO A 68 15.40 13.06 -18.71
N TRP A 69 15.98 12.20 -19.55
CA TRP A 69 16.90 11.13 -19.12
C TRP A 69 18.12 11.64 -18.36
N ASP A 70 18.67 12.79 -18.77
CA ASP A 70 19.86 13.40 -18.17
C ASP A 70 19.62 13.88 -16.74
N ASP A 71 18.38 14.24 -16.42
CA ASP A 71 17.99 14.78 -15.12
C ASP A 71 17.48 13.70 -14.15
N VAL A 72 17.29 12.46 -14.60
CA VAL A 72 16.68 11.40 -13.78
C VAL A 72 17.73 10.40 -13.31
N HIS A 73 17.83 10.24 -11.99
CA HIS A 73 18.60 9.20 -11.33
C HIS A 73 17.71 8.02 -10.91
N TRP A 74 18.19 6.81 -11.18
CA TRP A 74 17.44 5.56 -11.06
C TRP A 74 17.98 4.73 -9.91
N PHE A 75 17.09 4.41 -8.98
CA PHE A 75 17.36 3.60 -7.78
C PHE A 75 16.43 2.39 -7.77
N TRP A 76 16.74 1.38 -6.96
CA TRP A 76 15.89 0.21 -6.74
C TRP A 76 15.34 0.18 -5.32
N GLY A 77 14.05 -0.14 -5.21
CA GLY A 77 13.38 -0.33 -3.92
C GLY A 77 13.79 -1.63 -3.24
N ASP A 78 14.09 -2.66 -4.02
CA ASP A 78 14.64 -3.92 -3.58
C ASP A 78 15.36 -4.66 -4.71
N GLU A 79 16.18 -5.63 -4.35
CA GLU A 79 16.87 -6.52 -5.27
C GLU A 79 17.09 -7.89 -4.64
N ARG A 80 17.05 -8.93 -5.48
CA ARG A 80 17.41 -10.30 -5.15
C ARG A 80 18.93 -10.38 -5.16
N PHE A 81 19.52 -10.91 -4.11
CA PHE A 81 20.97 -10.96 -3.94
C PHE A 81 21.58 -12.10 -4.77
N VAL A 82 21.53 -11.92 -6.08
CA VAL A 82 21.98 -12.82 -7.13
C VAL A 82 22.84 -12.03 -8.14
N PRO A 83 23.66 -12.69 -8.98
CA PRO A 83 24.42 -12.01 -10.02
C PRO A 83 23.55 -11.10 -10.89
N SER A 84 24.14 -10.01 -11.37
CA SER A 84 23.41 -8.98 -12.13
C SER A 84 22.82 -9.47 -13.47
N ASP A 85 23.28 -10.60 -14.00
CA ASP A 85 22.75 -11.27 -15.18
C ASP A 85 21.77 -12.42 -14.85
N HIS A 86 21.50 -12.68 -13.57
CA HIS A 86 20.60 -13.74 -13.15
C HIS A 86 19.14 -13.43 -13.54
N PRO A 87 18.33 -14.42 -13.99
CA PRO A 87 16.95 -14.19 -14.41
C PRO A 87 16.04 -13.54 -13.35
N ASP A 88 16.37 -13.72 -12.08
CA ASP A 88 15.62 -13.12 -10.95
C ASP A 88 16.09 -11.72 -10.55
N SER A 89 17.13 -11.17 -11.18
CA SER A 89 17.59 -9.81 -10.90
C SER A 89 16.58 -8.76 -11.40
N ASN A 90 16.19 -7.85 -10.51
CA ASN A 90 15.42 -6.67 -10.85
C ASN A 90 16.24 -5.72 -11.74
N PHE A 91 17.53 -5.56 -11.48
CA PHE A 91 18.45 -4.79 -12.31
C PHE A 91 18.44 -5.32 -13.75
N ARG A 92 18.67 -6.63 -13.95
CA ARG A 92 18.62 -7.24 -15.28
C ARG A 92 17.32 -6.94 -16.00
N MET A 93 16.20 -7.13 -15.31
CA MET A 93 14.88 -6.90 -15.90
C MET A 93 14.70 -5.46 -16.37
N VAL A 94 15.14 -4.49 -15.56
CA VAL A 94 15.08 -3.06 -15.89
C VAL A 94 16.07 -2.71 -17.00
N ASP A 95 17.27 -3.29 -17.00
CA ASP A 95 18.27 -3.09 -18.04
C ASP A 95 17.77 -3.55 -19.42
N GLU A 96 17.26 -4.78 -19.50
CA GLU A 96 16.65 -5.33 -20.71
C GLU A 96 15.44 -4.53 -21.20
N ALA A 97 14.63 -3.99 -20.29
CA ALA A 97 13.38 -3.32 -20.62
C ALA A 97 13.54 -1.82 -20.88
N LEU A 98 14.60 -1.19 -20.39
CA LEU A 98 14.76 0.26 -20.38
C LEU A 98 16.20 0.75 -20.53
N LEU A 99 17.11 0.39 -19.62
CA LEU A 99 18.41 1.09 -19.51
C LEU A 99 19.32 0.82 -20.72
N SER A 100 19.24 -0.37 -21.31
CA SER A 100 20.00 -0.73 -22.51
C SER A 100 19.42 -0.13 -23.81
N ILE A 101 18.24 0.49 -23.74
CA ILE A 101 17.49 1.00 -24.90
C ILE A 101 17.37 2.53 -24.88
N ALA A 102 17.02 3.10 -23.72
CA ALA A 102 16.86 4.53 -23.53
C ALA A 102 18.22 5.22 -23.31
N PRO A 103 18.37 6.52 -23.64
CA PRO A 103 19.62 7.24 -23.47
C PRO A 103 19.83 7.66 -22.00
N VAL A 104 19.89 6.69 -21.09
CA VAL A 104 20.13 6.91 -19.67
C VAL A 104 21.63 7.08 -19.41
N PRO A 105 22.09 8.18 -18.81
CA PRO A 105 23.49 8.31 -18.40
C PRO A 105 23.88 7.24 -17.38
N ARG A 106 25.06 6.65 -17.52
CA ARG A 106 25.50 5.55 -16.64
C ARG A 106 25.70 6.01 -15.20
N GLU A 107 26.19 7.23 -15.03
CA GLU A 107 26.33 7.92 -13.76
C GLU A 107 25.00 8.16 -13.03
N ASN A 108 23.88 8.07 -13.74
CA ASN A 108 22.54 8.21 -13.18
C ASN A 108 21.94 6.89 -12.73
N ILE A 109 22.65 5.76 -12.88
CA ILE A 109 22.17 4.43 -12.49
C ILE A 109 22.80 4.04 -11.16
N HIS A 110 21.97 3.89 -10.13
CA HIS A 110 22.37 3.54 -8.77
C HIS A 110 21.78 2.18 -8.41
N SER A 111 22.36 1.11 -8.94
CA SER A 111 21.91 -0.27 -8.67
C SER A 111 22.35 -0.75 -7.29
N ILE A 112 21.57 -1.66 -6.70
CA ILE A 112 21.95 -2.38 -5.50
C ILE A 112 23.15 -3.30 -5.83
N PRO A 113 24.27 -3.24 -5.09
CA PRO A 113 25.38 -4.16 -5.33
C PRO A 113 24.98 -5.57 -4.90
N THR A 114 25.12 -6.55 -5.79
CA THR A 114 24.81 -7.96 -5.51
C THR A 114 26.00 -8.89 -5.68
N GLU A 115 27.16 -8.34 -6.04
CA GLU A 115 28.38 -9.10 -6.34
C GLU A 115 29.58 -8.51 -5.59
N GLY A 116 30.54 -9.37 -5.23
CA GLY A 116 31.82 -8.95 -4.63
C GLY A 116 31.76 -8.47 -3.17
N LEU A 117 30.58 -8.48 -2.54
CA LEU A 117 30.39 -8.14 -1.13
C LEU A 117 29.53 -9.20 -0.43
N PRO A 118 29.72 -9.44 0.87
CA PRO A 118 28.73 -10.15 1.67
C PRO A 118 27.39 -9.40 1.73
N LEU A 119 26.28 -10.11 1.89
CA LEU A 119 24.91 -9.58 1.86
C LEU A 119 24.71 -8.33 2.76
N ALA A 120 25.18 -8.39 4.01
CA ALA A 120 25.05 -7.28 4.95
C ALA A 120 25.88 -6.05 4.54
N GLU A 121 27.08 -6.27 4.02
CA GLU A 121 27.96 -5.21 3.53
C GLU A 121 27.41 -4.57 2.24
N ALA A 122 26.79 -5.37 1.38
CA ALA A 122 26.10 -4.89 0.19
C ALA A 122 24.91 -3.97 0.53
N ALA A 123 24.11 -4.33 1.55
CA ALA A 123 23.05 -3.45 2.06
C ALA A 123 23.61 -2.12 2.60
N ALA A 124 24.69 -2.18 3.38
CA ALA A 124 25.36 -0.98 3.90
C ALA A 124 26.00 -0.12 2.79
N ALA A 125 26.55 -0.75 1.75
CA ALA A 125 27.11 -0.06 0.59
C ALA A 125 26.02 0.68 -0.20
N TYR A 126 24.85 0.06 -0.37
CA TYR A 126 23.72 0.74 -1.01
C TYR A 126 23.18 1.90 -0.17
N GLU A 127 23.08 1.74 1.15
CA GLU A 127 22.74 2.86 2.04
C GLU A 127 23.74 4.01 1.93
N THR A 128 25.03 3.70 1.84
CA THR A 128 26.09 4.70 1.65
C THR A 128 25.95 5.43 0.32
N ALA A 129 25.60 4.72 -0.76
CA ALA A 129 25.34 5.33 -2.07
C ALA A 129 24.14 6.29 -2.02
N LEU A 130 23.04 5.88 -1.36
CA LEU A 130 21.87 6.73 -1.14
C LEU A 130 22.20 7.98 -0.33
N LYS A 131 22.94 7.84 0.78
CA LYS A 131 23.38 8.98 1.61
C LYS A 131 24.29 9.93 0.86
N ARG A 132 25.20 9.41 0.03
CA ARG A 132 26.06 10.24 -0.84
C ARG A 132 25.24 11.04 -1.84
N PHE A 133 24.25 10.41 -2.48
CA PHE A 133 23.35 11.10 -3.40
C PHE A 133 22.50 12.16 -2.68
N TYR A 134 21.97 11.82 -1.50
CA TYR A 134 21.16 12.71 -0.68
C TYR A 134 21.97 13.88 -0.08
N GLY A 135 23.26 13.67 0.18
CA GLY A 135 24.18 14.64 0.76
C GLY A 135 24.13 14.74 2.30
N GLU A 136 23.34 13.89 2.97
CA GLU A 136 23.22 13.84 4.43
C GLU A 136 23.02 12.42 4.94
N ASP A 137 23.40 12.18 6.20
CA ASP A 137 23.26 10.88 6.86
C ASP A 137 21.88 10.65 7.49
N ARG A 138 21.02 11.68 7.50
CA ARG A 138 19.68 11.65 8.09
C ARG A 138 18.66 12.22 7.13
N LEU A 139 17.51 11.56 7.02
CA LEU A 139 16.43 12.01 6.15
C LEU A 139 15.73 13.23 6.78
N ASP A 140 15.68 14.32 6.03
CA ASP A 140 14.85 15.48 6.34
C ASP A 140 13.44 15.26 5.79
N ARG A 141 12.44 15.46 6.64
CA ARG A 141 11.03 15.41 6.28
C ARG A 141 10.66 16.41 5.18
N ALA A 142 11.28 17.59 5.17
CA ALA A 142 11.02 18.63 4.18
C ALA A 142 11.70 18.37 2.82
N ARG A 143 12.69 17.47 2.77
CA ARG A 143 13.47 17.15 1.57
C ARG A 143 13.41 15.64 1.30
N PRO A 144 12.38 15.16 0.57
CA PRO A 144 12.27 13.75 0.22
C PRO A 144 13.52 13.22 -0.49
N LEU A 145 13.91 11.99 -0.18
CA LEU A 145 14.97 11.24 -0.86
C LEU A 145 14.60 10.97 -2.31
N PHE A 146 13.34 10.61 -2.57
CA PHE A 146 12.82 10.31 -3.90
C PHE A 146 11.74 11.30 -4.33
N ASP A 147 11.78 11.71 -5.59
CA ASP A 147 10.66 12.45 -6.19
C ASP A 147 9.51 11.50 -6.51
N LEU A 148 9.84 10.26 -6.91
CA LEU A 148 8.88 9.22 -7.24
C LEU A 148 9.38 7.84 -6.80
N THR A 149 8.52 7.07 -6.15
CA THR A 149 8.75 5.66 -5.86
C THR A 149 7.67 4.79 -6.48
N LEU A 150 8.06 3.84 -7.32
CA LEU A 150 7.19 2.80 -7.86
C LEU A 150 7.21 1.60 -6.90
N LEU A 151 6.04 1.04 -6.62
CA LEU A 151 5.91 -0.16 -5.79
C LEU A 151 4.98 -1.18 -6.45
N GLY A 152 5.40 -2.44 -6.43
CA GLY A 152 4.51 -3.57 -6.56
C GLY A 152 3.74 -3.85 -5.27
N LEU A 153 2.71 -4.67 -5.38
CA LEU A 153 2.02 -5.28 -4.23
C LEU A 153 2.05 -6.80 -4.39
N GLY A 154 2.60 -7.51 -3.40
CA GLY A 154 2.55 -8.96 -3.29
C GLY A 154 1.12 -9.47 -3.04
N GLU A 155 0.87 -10.75 -3.31
CA GLU A 155 -0.44 -11.37 -3.00
C GLU A 155 -0.68 -11.49 -1.48
N ASP A 156 0.41 -11.61 -0.73
CA ASP A 156 0.52 -11.54 0.73
C ASP A 156 0.54 -10.09 1.27
N GLY A 157 0.69 -9.09 0.41
CA GLY A 157 0.68 -7.67 0.79
C GLY A 157 2.05 -7.04 0.99
N HIS A 158 3.14 -7.79 0.75
CA HIS A 158 4.47 -7.21 0.80
C HIS A 158 4.66 -6.10 -0.24
N ILE A 159 5.52 -5.15 0.08
CA ILE A 159 6.02 -4.11 -0.81
C ILE A 159 7.54 -4.18 -0.80
N ALA A 160 8.20 -3.88 -1.92
CA ALA A 160 9.64 -4.12 -2.05
C ALA A 160 9.96 -5.56 -1.58
N SER A 161 10.84 -5.73 -0.59
CA SER A 161 11.01 -7.01 0.12
C SER A 161 10.70 -6.92 1.62
N LEU A 162 9.75 -6.05 1.97
CA LEU A 162 9.17 -5.94 3.30
C LEU A 162 7.97 -6.89 3.42
N PHE A 163 8.24 -8.13 3.83
CA PHE A 163 7.24 -9.18 3.96
C PHE A 163 6.46 -9.09 5.27
N PRO A 164 5.19 -9.53 5.30
CA PRO A 164 4.50 -9.79 6.55
C PRO A 164 5.33 -10.67 7.49
N ASP A 165 5.30 -10.35 8.78
CA ASP A 165 6.01 -11.06 9.86
C ASP A 165 7.56 -11.01 9.80
N ASP A 166 8.15 -10.17 8.93
CA ASP A 166 9.61 -10.00 8.85
C ASP A 166 10.13 -8.90 9.81
N ALA A 167 11.31 -9.10 10.40
CA ALA A 167 11.94 -8.12 11.28
C ALA A 167 12.22 -6.78 10.57
N ALA A 168 12.40 -6.79 9.24
CA ALA A 168 12.59 -5.60 8.42
C ALA A 168 11.42 -4.60 8.50
N LEU A 169 10.21 -5.04 8.87
CA LEU A 169 9.06 -4.16 9.08
C LEU A 169 9.24 -3.20 10.26
N PHE A 170 10.06 -3.58 11.24
CA PHE A 170 10.30 -2.81 12.47
C PHE A 170 11.59 -1.98 12.41
N GLU A 171 12.25 -1.93 11.25
CA GLU A 171 13.41 -1.06 11.04
C GLU A 171 12.97 0.39 10.85
N HIS A 172 13.52 1.28 11.68
CA HIS A 172 13.13 2.68 11.74
C HIS A 172 14.31 3.65 11.60
N GLU A 173 15.54 3.14 11.54
CA GLU A 173 16.75 3.96 11.48
C GLU A 173 17.51 3.76 10.18
N ARG A 174 17.78 2.50 9.80
CA ARG A 174 18.47 2.18 8.55
C ARG A 174 17.59 2.47 7.36
N TRP A 175 18.20 2.89 6.26
CA TRP A 175 17.50 3.14 4.98
C TRP A 175 17.41 1.86 4.17
N VAL A 176 18.36 0.94 4.38
CA VAL A 176 18.49 -0.31 3.64
C VAL A 176 18.79 -1.45 4.60
N VAL A 177 18.16 -2.60 4.38
CA VAL A 177 18.44 -3.84 5.13
C VAL A 177 18.54 -5.05 4.21
N ALA A 178 19.26 -6.05 4.70
CA ALA A 178 19.22 -7.41 4.15
C ALA A 178 18.03 -8.17 4.74
N VAL A 179 17.38 -8.98 3.90
CA VAL A 179 16.24 -9.83 4.25
C VAL A 179 16.51 -11.25 3.77
N GLU A 180 16.47 -12.20 4.69
CA GLU A 180 16.66 -13.62 4.41
C GLU A 180 15.43 -14.39 4.83
N ARG A 181 14.84 -15.15 3.89
CA ARG A 181 13.66 -15.98 4.15
C ARG A 181 13.89 -17.41 3.69
N PRO A 182 13.53 -18.42 4.49
CA PRO A 182 13.67 -19.81 4.09
C PRO A 182 12.97 -20.09 2.74
N GLY A 183 13.69 -20.67 1.78
CA GLY A 183 13.14 -21.04 0.48
C GLY A 183 12.96 -19.90 -0.52
N SER A 184 13.51 -18.71 -0.25
CA SER A 184 13.64 -17.61 -1.20
C SER A 184 15.09 -17.16 -1.29
N GLU A 185 15.48 -16.62 -2.44
CA GLU A 185 16.74 -15.89 -2.55
C GLU A 185 16.81 -14.77 -1.51
N PRO A 186 17.97 -14.55 -0.87
CA PRO A 186 18.22 -13.39 -0.03
C PRO A 186 17.98 -12.10 -0.79
N ARG A 187 17.62 -11.04 -0.07
CA ARG A 187 17.27 -9.75 -0.69
C ARG A 187 17.89 -8.59 0.05
N ILE A 188 18.07 -7.50 -0.67
CA ILE A 188 18.40 -6.18 -0.12
C ILE A 188 17.20 -5.29 -0.42
N THR A 189 16.71 -4.55 0.56
CA THR A 189 15.50 -3.74 0.43
C THR A 189 15.64 -2.39 1.11
N LEU A 190 15.02 -1.38 0.51
CA LEU A 190 14.69 -0.16 1.21
C LEU A 190 13.71 -0.46 2.35
N THR A 191 13.90 0.27 3.44
CA THR A 191 13.03 0.24 4.63
C THR A 191 11.96 1.32 4.54
N TYR A 192 11.03 1.34 5.51
CA TYR A 192 10.03 2.39 5.58
C TYR A 192 10.60 3.82 5.66
N PRO A 193 11.63 4.13 6.47
CA PRO A 193 12.26 5.45 6.45
C PRO A 193 12.62 5.95 5.04
N ALA A 194 13.26 5.11 4.22
CA ALA A 194 13.66 5.49 2.87
C ALA A 194 12.46 5.57 1.91
N LEU A 195 11.57 4.56 1.93
CA LEU A 195 10.39 4.52 1.05
C LEU A 195 9.42 5.67 1.34
N GLU A 196 9.21 6.02 2.61
CA GLU A 196 8.36 7.13 3.02
C GLU A 196 8.98 8.49 2.74
N SER A 197 10.29 8.56 2.56
CA SER A 197 10.98 9.76 2.07
C SER A 197 10.81 9.91 0.56
N SER A 198 9.56 9.80 0.09
CA SER A 198 9.17 9.97 -1.30
C SER A 198 8.13 11.08 -1.39
N ARG A 199 8.26 11.99 -2.36
CA ARG A 199 7.21 12.99 -2.63
C ARG A 199 5.95 12.34 -3.18
N THR A 200 6.14 11.37 -4.07
CA THR A 200 5.05 10.62 -4.72
C THR A 200 5.33 9.13 -4.64
N VAL A 201 4.32 8.34 -4.29
CA VAL A 201 4.40 6.87 -4.32
C VAL A 201 3.32 6.34 -5.25
N ALA A 202 3.71 5.51 -6.22
CA ALA A 202 2.80 4.87 -7.15
C ALA A 202 2.81 3.35 -6.99
N PHE A 203 1.65 2.81 -6.61
CA PHE A 203 1.43 1.38 -6.56
C PHE A 203 0.94 0.87 -7.91
N LEU A 204 1.70 -0.02 -8.54
CA LEU A 204 1.38 -0.66 -9.80
C LEU A 204 0.83 -2.06 -9.53
N VAL A 205 -0.49 -2.19 -9.52
CA VAL A 205 -1.19 -3.42 -9.12
C VAL A 205 -1.97 -3.96 -10.28
N ALA A 206 -1.69 -5.19 -10.68
CA ALA A 206 -2.42 -5.83 -11.76
C ALA A 206 -2.67 -7.31 -11.50
N GLY A 207 -3.80 -7.79 -12.01
CA GLY A 207 -4.24 -9.17 -11.84
C GLY A 207 -5.29 -9.36 -10.74
N THR A 208 -6.18 -10.32 -10.96
CA THR A 208 -7.34 -10.60 -10.10
C THR A 208 -6.95 -11.13 -8.73
N ARG A 209 -5.85 -11.88 -8.62
CA ARG A 209 -5.31 -12.41 -7.35
C ARG A 209 -4.96 -11.32 -6.34
N LYS A 210 -4.64 -10.11 -6.82
CA LYS A 210 -4.29 -8.97 -5.97
C LYS A 210 -5.50 -8.18 -5.48
N ARG A 211 -6.73 -8.52 -5.89
CA ARG A 211 -7.94 -7.74 -5.56
C ARG A 211 -8.21 -7.70 -4.07
N ASP A 212 -8.09 -8.83 -3.38
CA ASP A 212 -8.42 -8.92 -1.96
C ASP A 212 -7.39 -8.17 -1.12
N VAL A 213 -6.10 -8.39 -1.37
CA VAL A 213 -5.02 -7.68 -0.70
C VAL A 213 -5.07 -6.18 -1.01
N LEU A 214 -5.44 -5.80 -2.22
CA LEU A 214 -5.66 -4.41 -2.57
C LEU A 214 -6.86 -3.80 -1.84
N ALA A 215 -7.97 -4.53 -1.72
CA ALA A 215 -9.13 -4.08 -0.98
C ALA A 215 -8.80 -3.90 0.51
N ARG A 216 -8.01 -4.81 1.09
CA ARG A 216 -7.45 -4.67 2.44
C ARG A 216 -6.55 -3.44 2.55
N ALA A 217 -5.59 -3.29 1.65
CA ALA A 217 -4.66 -2.15 1.60
C ALA A 217 -5.33 -0.80 1.29
N ARG A 218 -6.59 -0.80 0.83
CA ARG A 218 -7.42 0.40 0.62
C ARG A 218 -8.41 0.68 1.75
N GLY A 219 -8.88 -0.37 2.42
CA GLY A 219 -9.75 -0.26 3.61
C GLY A 219 -8.96 0.12 4.86
N HIS A 220 -7.69 -0.29 4.91
CA HIS A 220 -6.66 0.34 5.69
C HIS A 220 -6.09 1.48 4.85
N ASP A 221 -5.94 2.66 5.44
CA ASP A 221 -5.15 3.75 4.88
C ASP A 221 -3.84 3.17 4.32
N ILE A 222 -3.45 3.43 3.06
CA ILE A 222 -2.19 2.90 2.47
C ILE A 222 -0.96 3.24 3.34
N ARG A 223 -1.12 4.23 4.24
CA ARG A 223 -0.23 4.52 5.36
C ARG A 223 -0.20 3.42 6.45
N ARG A 224 -0.86 2.26 6.34
CA ARG A 224 -0.95 1.21 7.38
C ARG A 224 -0.92 -0.23 6.86
N LEU A 225 0.00 -0.54 5.95
CA LEU A 225 0.56 -1.91 5.88
C LEU A 225 1.37 -2.17 7.18
N PRO A 226 1.56 -3.43 7.61
CA PRO A 226 1.25 -3.92 8.96
C PRO A 226 1.67 -2.98 10.12
N ASP A 227 0.69 -2.59 10.94
CA ASP A 227 0.80 -1.85 12.20
C ASP A 227 1.52 -0.48 12.22
N PHE A 228 1.03 0.46 11.40
CA PHE A 228 1.24 1.88 11.66
C PHE A 228 0.56 2.30 12.99
N ARG A 229 1.39 2.65 13.97
CA ARG A 229 1.09 3.14 15.33
C ARG A 229 0.90 2.08 16.41
N ALA A 230 2.00 1.44 16.79
CA ALA A 230 2.29 1.22 18.20
C ALA A 230 3.63 1.93 18.54
N GLY A 231 3.57 3.09 19.20
CA GLY A 231 4.76 3.67 19.85
C GLY A 231 5.17 5.12 19.54
N VAL A 232 4.29 6.04 19.15
CA VAL A 232 4.61 7.48 19.23
C VAL A 232 4.10 8.02 20.58
N SER A 233 4.92 7.89 21.62
CA SER A 233 4.81 8.72 22.81
C SER A 233 5.44 10.08 22.49
N HIS A 234 4.59 11.08 22.27
CA HIS A 234 5.00 12.46 22.05
C HIS A 234 5.71 13.01 23.29
N ARG A 235 6.96 13.48 23.13
CA ARG A 235 7.49 14.58 23.94
C ARG A 235 7.86 15.73 23.01
N HIS A 236 7.09 16.81 23.16
CA HIS A 236 7.31 18.22 22.83
C HIS A 236 8.04 18.62 21.53
N GLY A 237 7.37 19.49 20.76
CA GLY A 237 8.03 20.48 19.91
C GLY A 237 7.54 20.51 18.47
N GLU A 238 6.64 21.46 18.20
CA GLU A 238 6.37 22.13 16.91
C GLU A 238 5.98 21.30 15.67
N ALA A 239 4.76 21.57 15.21
CA ALA A 239 4.22 21.09 13.94
C ALA A 239 4.94 21.77 12.77
N ALA A 240 5.74 21.01 12.02
CA ALA A 240 6.19 21.40 10.69
C ALA A 240 5.26 20.79 9.63
N ASN A 241 4.66 21.68 8.83
CA ASN A 241 3.78 21.38 7.72
C ASN A 241 4.47 20.50 6.66
N LEU A 242 3.83 19.40 6.27
CA LEU A 242 4.09 18.71 5.01
C LEU A 242 2.80 18.64 4.22
N GLU A 243 2.63 19.61 3.31
CA GLU A 243 1.63 19.59 2.27
C GLU A 243 2.13 18.67 1.12
N HIS A 244 1.26 17.79 0.64
CA HIS A 244 1.39 16.95 -0.57
C HIS A 244 2.23 15.65 -0.49
N ARG A 245 1.57 14.53 -0.18
CA ARG A 245 1.97 13.18 -0.60
C ARG A 245 0.87 12.60 -1.49
N ASP A 246 1.11 12.51 -2.80
CA ASP A 246 0.15 11.87 -3.70
C ASP A 246 0.47 10.37 -3.76
N VAL A 247 -0.48 9.54 -3.31
CA VAL A 247 -0.42 8.09 -3.48
C VAL A 247 -1.29 7.74 -4.69
N VAL A 248 -0.67 7.30 -5.78
CA VAL A 248 -1.40 6.88 -6.98
C VAL A 248 -1.47 5.36 -7.02
N LEU A 249 -2.68 4.82 -6.98
CA LEU A 249 -2.89 3.39 -7.16
C LEU A 249 -3.37 3.13 -8.58
N ALA A 250 -2.56 2.43 -9.38
CA ALA A 250 -2.90 2.04 -10.74
C ALA A 250 -3.34 0.57 -10.76
N VAL A 251 -4.58 0.31 -11.19
CA VAL A 251 -5.15 -1.05 -11.23
C VAL A 251 -5.50 -1.45 -12.66
N ALA A 252 -4.90 -2.53 -13.17
CA ALA A 252 -5.28 -3.14 -14.45
C ALA A 252 -6.16 -4.37 -14.23
N ASP A 253 -7.42 -4.30 -14.67
CA ASP A 253 -8.32 -5.46 -14.67
C ASP A 253 -8.16 -6.27 -15.97
N ARG A 254 -8.13 -7.61 -15.88
CA ARG A 254 -8.32 -8.48 -17.04
C ARG A 254 -9.80 -8.82 -17.10
N GLY A 255 -10.57 -7.97 -17.78
CA GLY A 255 -12.03 -8.04 -17.76
C GLY A 255 -12.59 -9.40 -18.19
N ASP A 256 -13.49 -9.93 -17.37
CA ASP A 256 -14.52 -10.87 -17.80
C ASP A 256 -15.52 -10.10 -18.70
N ARG A 257 -15.88 -10.68 -19.85
CA ARG A 257 -16.64 -10.02 -20.93
C ARG A 257 -18.04 -9.54 -20.53
N ARG A 258 -18.54 -9.89 -19.34
CA ARG A 258 -19.93 -9.62 -18.90
C ARG A 258 -20.15 -8.29 -18.16
N GLN A 259 -19.12 -7.56 -17.75
CA GLN A 259 -19.28 -6.30 -16.98
C GLN A 259 -19.22 -5.01 -17.81
N ARG A 260 -19.37 -5.07 -19.14
CA ARG A 260 -19.18 -3.89 -20.02
C ARG A 260 -20.28 -2.82 -19.96
N ASN A 261 -21.37 -2.98 -19.22
CA ASN A 261 -22.47 -2.00 -19.20
C ASN A 261 -22.96 -1.70 -17.78
N ALA A 262 -22.12 -1.09 -16.94
CA ALA A 262 -22.54 -0.28 -15.79
C ALA A 262 -21.29 0.31 -15.11
N GLN A 263 -20.85 1.50 -15.50
CA GLN A 263 -20.34 2.57 -14.60
C GLN A 263 -19.75 3.70 -15.46
N GLN A 264 -20.62 4.42 -16.19
CA GLN A 264 -20.36 5.79 -16.61
C GLN A 264 -21.61 6.57 -16.25
N ARG A 265 -21.64 7.11 -15.03
CA ARG A 265 -22.43 8.28 -14.59
C ARG A 265 -21.99 8.61 -13.17
N GLY A 266 -21.70 9.89 -12.95
CA GLY A 266 -21.00 10.42 -11.78
C GLY A 266 -21.48 9.86 -10.45
N GLN A 267 -20.61 9.10 -9.78
CA GLN A 267 -20.83 8.69 -8.40
C GLN A 267 -20.07 9.64 -7.47
N PRO A 268 -20.72 10.20 -6.43
CA PRO A 268 -20.01 10.88 -5.37
C PRO A 268 -19.06 9.90 -4.67
N ALA A 269 -17.91 10.39 -4.23
CA ALA A 269 -16.90 9.58 -3.56
C ALA A 269 -17.48 8.91 -2.31
N CYS A 270 -17.53 7.57 -2.31
CA CYS A 270 -18.02 6.77 -1.19
C CYS A 270 -16.84 6.34 -0.32
N ARG A 271 -16.90 6.63 0.98
CA ARG A 271 -15.85 6.27 1.95
C ARG A 271 -16.09 4.88 2.53
N VAL A 272 -15.03 4.11 2.74
CA VAL A 272 -15.11 2.83 3.47
C VAL A 272 -14.41 3.02 4.81
N ALA A 273 -15.06 2.65 5.91
CA ALA A 273 -14.46 2.72 7.25
C ALA A 273 -14.31 1.35 7.89
N LEU A 274 -13.13 1.16 8.48
CA LEU A 274 -12.83 0.13 9.47
C LEU A 274 -12.67 0.84 10.81
N VAL A 275 -13.69 0.76 11.67
CA VAL A 275 -13.57 1.29 13.03
C VAL A 275 -12.82 0.25 13.85
N GLY A 276 -11.65 0.61 14.36
CA GLY A 276 -10.79 -0.29 15.11
C GLY A 276 -11.42 -0.73 16.44
N GLU A 277 -11.20 -2.00 16.80
CA GLU A 277 -11.54 -2.54 18.12
C GLU A 277 -10.46 -2.21 19.15
N ARG A 278 -10.80 -2.27 20.45
CA ARG A 278 -9.81 -2.04 21.51
C ARG A 278 -8.78 -3.19 21.56
N MET A 279 -7.50 -2.88 21.82
CA MET A 279 -6.42 -3.89 21.90
C MET A 279 -6.76 -5.04 22.87
N ARG A 280 -7.36 -4.73 24.02
CA ARG A 280 -7.82 -5.74 25.00
C ARG A 280 -8.88 -6.71 24.45
N ASN A 281 -9.73 -6.25 23.53
CA ASN A 281 -10.73 -7.10 22.86
C ASN A 281 -10.07 -7.99 21.80
N VAL A 282 -9.07 -7.45 21.09
CA VAL A 282 -8.26 -8.19 20.11
C VAL A 282 -7.49 -9.33 20.80
N GLU A 283 -6.82 -9.06 21.92
CA GLU A 283 -6.11 -10.07 22.73
C GLU A 283 -7.06 -11.15 23.29
N LYS A 284 -8.26 -10.74 23.72
CA LYS A 284 -9.30 -11.67 24.18
C LYS A 284 -9.75 -12.61 23.06
N MET A 285 -9.96 -12.10 21.85
CA MET A 285 -10.32 -12.94 20.70
C MET A 285 -9.15 -13.83 20.24
N HIS A 286 -7.92 -13.30 20.27
CA HIS A 286 -6.72 -14.06 19.92
C HIS A 286 -6.47 -15.24 20.87
N SER A 287 -6.82 -15.09 22.16
CA SER A 287 -6.80 -16.19 23.14
C SER A 287 -7.99 -17.15 23.02
N GLY A 288 -8.81 -17.02 21.97
CA GLY A 288 -9.94 -17.91 21.71
C GLY A 288 -11.15 -17.65 22.61
N VAL A 289 -11.20 -16.49 23.29
CA VAL A 289 -12.32 -16.09 24.15
C VAL A 289 -13.26 -15.15 23.38
N PRO A 290 -14.55 -15.48 23.24
CA PRO A 290 -15.48 -14.62 22.52
C PRO A 290 -15.76 -13.31 23.29
N LEU A 291 -16.02 -12.23 22.54
CA LEU A 291 -16.44 -10.96 23.12
C LEU A 291 -17.88 -11.00 23.62
N THR A 292 -18.08 -10.46 24.81
CA THR A 292 -19.40 -10.21 25.41
C THR A 292 -20.07 -8.97 24.81
N ASP A 293 -21.34 -8.74 25.15
CA ASP A 293 -22.03 -7.51 24.77
C ASP A 293 -21.37 -6.26 25.33
N GLU A 294 -20.86 -6.34 26.56
CA GLU A 294 -20.19 -5.21 27.21
C GLU A 294 -18.86 -4.87 26.54
N ASP A 295 -18.10 -5.88 26.11
CA ASP A 295 -16.85 -5.69 25.36
C ASP A 295 -17.09 -4.98 24.02
N ARG A 296 -18.19 -5.31 23.33
CA ARG A 296 -18.53 -4.78 21.99
C ARG A 296 -19.16 -3.39 22.02
N ARG A 297 -19.82 -3.01 23.12
CA ARG A 297 -20.60 -1.77 23.23
C ARG A 297 -19.78 -0.50 22.91
N PRO A 298 -18.56 -0.29 23.43
CA PRO A 298 -17.76 0.88 23.09
C PRO A 298 -17.41 0.98 21.60
N TRP A 299 -17.18 -0.15 20.94
CA TRP A 299 -16.86 -0.20 19.51
C TRP A 299 -18.07 0.08 18.63
N LEU A 300 -19.23 -0.50 18.97
CA LEU A 300 -20.49 -0.21 18.29
C LEU A 300 -20.84 1.29 18.39
N ASN A 301 -20.60 1.91 19.55
CA ASN A 301 -20.79 3.36 19.72
C ASN A 301 -19.82 4.20 18.87
N ALA A 302 -18.59 3.72 18.67
CA ALA A 302 -17.62 4.38 17.80
C ALA A 302 -18.04 4.30 16.32
N ILE A 303 -18.59 3.15 15.89
CA ILE A 303 -19.17 3.00 14.55
C ILE A 303 -20.38 3.91 14.37
N ALA A 304 -21.30 3.95 15.33
CA ALA A 304 -22.47 4.82 15.27
C ALA A 304 -22.08 6.30 15.15
N ARG A 305 -21.07 6.74 15.93
CA ARG A 305 -20.53 8.10 15.83
C ARG A 305 -19.95 8.39 14.46
N TRP A 306 -19.18 7.46 13.90
CA TRP A 306 -18.63 7.62 12.55
C TRP A 306 -19.74 7.73 11.49
N ILE A 307 -20.79 6.91 11.60
CA ILE A 307 -21.97 7.00 10.74
C ILE A 307 -22.59 8.41 10.84
N ASP A 308 -22.77 8.93 12.05
CA ASP A 308 -23.35 10.26 12.26
C ASP A 308 -22.47 11.40 11.73
N GLU A 309 -21.14 11.29 11.84
CA GLU A 309 -20.19 12.26 11.29
C GLU A 309 -20.22 12.29 9.74
N GLU A 310 -20.36 11.14 9.09
CA GLU A 310 -20.49 11.07 7.63
C GLU A 310 -21.84 11.63 7.16
N ARG A 311 -22.93 11.26 7.84
CA ARG A 311 -24.28 11.75 7.56
C ARG A 311 -24.39 13.26 7.75
N GLY A 312 -23.89 13.77 8.87
CA GLY A 312 -23.91 15.20 9.19
C GLY A 312 -23.13 16.06 8.19
N ALA A 313 -22.19 15.45 7.47
CA ALA A 313 -21.43 16.12 6.43
C ALA A 313 -21.94 15.85 5.00
N GLY A 314 -23.11 15.21 4.84
CA GLY A 314 -23.71 14.90 3.55
C GLY A 314 -22.88 13.94 2.69
N ARG A 315 -22.08 13.08 3.32
CA ARG A 315 -21.18 12.12 2.65
C ARG A 315 -21.77 10.71 2.64
N HIS A 316 -21.31 9.90 1.70
CA HIS A 316 -21.71 8.49 1.60
C HIS A 316 -20.62 7.58 2.14
N GLY A 317 -21.02 6.55 2.91
CA GLY A 317 -20.09 5.66 3.60
C GLY A 317 -20.52 4.19 3.61
N ILE A 318 -19.55 3.28 3.66
CA ILE A 318 -19.72 1.84 3.93
C ILE A 318 -18.88 1.50 5.16
N VAL A 319 -19.48 0.83 6.14
CA VAL A 319 -18.76 0.31 7.30
C VAL A 319 -19.01 -1.18 7.45
N THR A 320 -17.94 -1.94 7.63
CA THR A 320 -18.04 -3.38 7.93
C THR A 320 -17.99 -3.59 9.44
N CYS A 321 -18.94 -4.35 9.98
CA CYS A 321 -18.96 -4.68 11.40
C CYS A 321 -19.58 -6.07 11.63
N SER A 322 -19.14 -6.74 12.70
CA SER A 322 -19.76 -7.94 13.26
C SER A 322 -20.95 -7.58 14.15
N ALA A 323 -21.92 -6.82 13.62
CA ALA A 323 -23.19 -6.53 14.28
C ALA A 323 -24.14 -7.74 14.25
N LEU A 324 -23.71 -8.82 14.90
CA LEU A 324 -24.35 -10.15 14.83
C LEU A 324 -25.76 -10.16 15.43
N LYS A 325 -26.00 -9.35 16.47
CA LYS A 325 -27.29 -9.27 17.18
C LYS A 325 -28.13 -8.10 16.69
N ARG A 326 -29.46 -8.24 16.75
CA ARG A 326 -30.44 -7.17 16.47
C ARG A 326 -30.14 -5.93 17.29
N ARG A 327 -29.89 -6.08 18.60
CA ARG A 327 -29.53 -4.96 19.49
C ARG A 327 -28.29 -4.18 19.05
N TYR A 328 -27.34 -4.81 18.37
CA TYR A 328 -26.16 -4.10 17.84
C TYR A 328 -26.53 -3.29 16.61
N ARG A 329 -27.36 -3.87 15.73
CA ARG A 329 -27.88 -3.18 14.55
C ARG A 329 -28.78 -2.01 14.91
N GLU A 330 -29.52 -2.08 16.02
CA GLU A 330 -30.29 -0.96 16.56
C GLU A 330 -29.38 0.21 16.97
N ILE A 331 -28.17 -0.04 17.47
CA ILE A 331 -27.19 1.03 17.77
C ILE A 331 -26.70 1.71 16.47
N LEU A 332 -26.42 0.92 15.43
CA LEU A 332 -25.81 1.41 14.19
C LEU A 332 -26.82 2.03 13.21
N ILE A 333 -27.96 1.38 13.04
CA ILE A 333 -29.03 1.78 12.11
C ILE A 333 -30.02 2.66 12.86
N GLY A 334 -30.58 2.18 13.97
CA GLY A 334 -31.51 2.96 14.80
C GLY A 334 -32.66 3.58 13.98
N ASP A 335 -32.86 4.88 14.14
CA ASP A 335 -33.82 5.72 13.42
C ASP A 335 -33.23 6.39 12.16
N ARG A 336 -32.00 6.03 11.79
CA ARG A 336 -31.28 6.61 10.64
C ARG A 336 -31.83 6.06 9.33
N ALA A 337 -32.81 6.76 8.74
CA ALA A 337 -33.52 6.33 7.53
C ALA A 337 -32.63 6.11 6.29
N ASP A 338 -31.45 6.72 6.27
CA ASP A 338 -30.45 6.68 5.20
C ASP A 338 -29.33 5.65 5.45
N VAL A 339 -29.41 4.85 6.52
CA VAL A 339 -28.44 3.80 6.84
C VAL A 339 -29.03 2.43 6.54
N GLY A 340 -28.46 1.72 5.56
CA GLY A 340 -28.87 0.38 5.16
C GLY A 340 -27.94 -0.72 5.65
N LEU A 341 -28.49 -1.93 5.85
CA LEU A 341 -27.71 -3.13 6.17
C LEU A 341 -27.49 -3.97 4.92
N VAL A 342 -26.24 -4.36 4.68
CA VAL A 342 -25.89 -5.41 3.71
C VAL A 342 -25.45 -6.65 4.48
N TYR A 343 -26.29 -7.69 4.47
CA TYR A 343 -26.00 -8.97 5.10
C TYR A 343 -25.49 -9.98 4.07
N LEU A 344 -24.23 -10.37 4.19
CA LEU A 344 -23.61 -11.38 3.34
C LEU A 344 -23.85 -12.77 3.93
N LYS A 345 -24.92 -13.43 3.50
CA LYS A 345 -25.29 -14.77 3.96
C LYS A 345 -24.30 -15.82 3.44
N GLY A 346 -23.86 -16.70 4.32
CA GLY A 346 -23.03 -17.86 3.99
C GLY A 346 -23.20 -18.95 5.03
N ASP A 347 -23.17 -20.21 4.59
CA ASP A 347 -23.26 -21.35 5.49
C ASP A 347 -21.95 -21.57 6.28
N ALA A 348 -22.04 -22.31 7.38
CA ALA A 348 -20.88 -22.57 8.24
C ALA A 348 -19.70 -23.23 7.50
N PRO A 349 -19.89 -24.23 6.63
CA PRO A 349 -18.78 -24.81 5.85
C PRO A 349 -18.09 -23.84 4.88
N LEU A 350 -18.84 -22.94 4.23
CA LEU A 350 -18.30 -21.91 3.35
C LEU A 350 -17.51 -20.88 4.16
N ILE A 351 -18.06 -20.42 5.28
CA ILE A 351 -17.39 -19.43 6.13
C ILE A 351 -16.16 -20.04 6.80
N ALA A 352 -16.22 -21.30 7.27
CA ALA A 352 -15.09 -22.01 7.84
C ALA A 352 -13.93 -22.15 6.84
N ARG A 353 -14.21 -22.58 5.60
CA ARG A 353 -13.20 -22.64 4.53
C ARG A 353 -12.58 -21.28 4.29
N ARG A 354 -13.40 -20.23 4.19
CA ARG A 354 -12.91 -18.86 4.00
C ARG A 354 -12.08 -18.37 5.19
N ILE A 355 -12.41 -18.73 6.43
CA ILE A 355 -11.60 -18.37 7.60
C ILE A 355 -10.28 -19.13 7.63
N ALA A 356 -10.29 -20.43 7.30
CA ALA A 356 -9.09 -21.26 7.25
C ALA A 356 -8.07 -20.78 6.20
N THR A 357 -8.54 -20.13 5.13
CA THR A 357 -7.68 -19.56 4.08
C THR A 357 -7.40 -18.06 4.28
N ARG A 358 -7.84 -17.46 5.39
CA ARG A 358 -7.53 -16.06 5.73
C ARG A 358 -6.30 -16.05 6.64
N HIS A 359 -5.30 -15.28 6.26
CA HIS A 359 -4.18 -14.93 7.12
C HIS A 359 -4.46 -13.56 7.76
N GLU A 360 -4.05 -13.36 9.02
CA GLU A 360 -4.16 -12.08 9.78
C GLU A 360 -5.58 -11.61 10.17
N HIS A 361 -6.41 -12.49 10.75
CA HIS A 361 -7.61 -12.06 11.48
C HIS A 361 -7.50 -12.40 12.97
N PHE A 362 -7.80 -11.42 13.83
CA PHE A 362 -7.83 -11.57 15.29
C PHE A 362 -8.86 -12.58 15.81
N MET A 363 -9.78 -13.04 14.96
CA MET A 363 -10.78 -14.05 15.28
C MET A 363 -10.36 -15.41 14.68
N PRO A 364 -9.83 -16.35 15.49
CA PRO A 364 -9.46 -17.67 15.01
C PRO A 364 -10.68 -18.50 14.56
N ALA A 365 -10.44 -19.52 13.73
CA ALA A 365 -11.49 -20.45 13.27
C ALA A 365 -12.24 -21.14 14.43
N SER A 366 -11.58 -21.31 15.58
CA SER A 366 -12.16 -21.84 16.81
C SER A 366 -13.35 -21.01 17.33
N LEU A 367 -13.38 -19.69 17.05
CA LEU A 367 -14.47 -18.82 17.46
C LEU A 367 -15.67 -18.82 16.50
N LEU A 368 -15.58 -19.45 15.34
CA LEU A 368 -16.65 -19.42 14.33
C LEU A 368 -17.99 -19.93 14.88
N LYS A 369 -17.96 -21.02 15.66
CA LYS A 369 -19.17 -21.58 16.30
C LYS A 369 -19.88 -20.54 17.16
N SER A 370 -19.13 -19.82 18.01
CA SER A 370 -19.67 -18.76 18.86
C SER A 370 -20.29 -17.61 18.08
N GLN A 371 -19.78 -17.30 16.88
CA GLN A 371 -20.34 -16.23 16.04
C GLN A 371 -21.69 -16.63 15.43
N PHE A 372 -21.83 -17.89 15.00
CA PHE A 372 -23.11 -18.41 14.53
C PHE A 372 -24.13 -18.54 15.66
N GLU A 373 -23.71 -18.94 16.85
CA GLU A 373 -24.57 -18.98 18.05
C GLU A 373 -25.04 -17.57 18.46
N ALA A 374 -24.21 -16.54 18.26
CA ALA A 374 -24.55 -15.15 18.54
C ALA A 374 -25.28 -14.43 17.38
N LEU A 375 -25.33 -15.03 16.19
CA LEU A 375 -25.93 -14.43 15.01
C LEU A 375 -27.45 -14.49 15.09
N GLU A 376 -28.07 -13.33 15.21
CA GLU A 376 -29.49 -13.15 14.97
C GLU A 376 -29.63 -12.68 13.52
N GLU A 377 -30.04 -13.56 12.59
CA GLU A 377 -30.14 -13.21 11.17
C GLU A 377 -31.03 -11.97 10.97
N PRO A 378 -30.63 -10.99 10.13
CA PRO A 378 -31.48 -9.87 9.77
C PRO A 378 -32.70 -10.35 8.98
N GLY A 379 -33.89 -9.91 9.37
CA GLY A 379 -35.17 -10.22 8.74
C GLY A 379 -36.01 -8.98 8.55
#